data_AF-A0A9P8XPK4-F1
#
_entry.id   AF-A0A9P8XPK4-F1
#
_cell.length_a   1.000
_cell.length_b   1.000
_cell.length_c   1.000
_cell.angle_alpha   90.00
_cell.angle_beta   90.00
_cell.angle_gamma   90.00
#
_symmetry.space_group_name_H-M   'P 1'
#
loop_
_entity.id
_entity.type
_entity.pdbx_description
1 polymer ?
#
loop_
_entity_poly.entity_id
_entity_poly.type
_entity_poly.pdbx_seq_one_letter_code
_entity_poly.pdbx_strand_id
1 'polypeptide(L)'
;MNYTRMVEDILRHKTSTQDYCLKVLSSMTIAYRPLHLEELPNISGLPLRYFQKREAVLALIRHCQSFPVVRGDYIHFVHQSGGSRR
;
A
#
# COMPACT_ATOMS: atom_id res chain seq x y z
N MET A 1 -15.10 -9.99 1.35
CA MET A 1 -15.71 -9.34 0.18
C MET A 1 -15.23 -10.10 -1.05
N ASN A 2 -16.11 -10.72 -1.84
CA ASN A 2 -15.69 -11.57 -2.96
C ASN A 2 -15.27 -10.68 -4.15
N TYR A 3 -14.00 -10.76 -4.56
CA TYR A 3 -13.44 -9.98 -5.67
C TYR A 3 -14.26 -10.11 -6.96
N THR A 4 -14.80 -11.30 -7.23
CA THR A 4 -15.62 -11.57 -8.41
C THR A 4 -16.86 -10.68 -8.44
N ARG A 5 -17.56 -10.56 -7.32
CA ARG A 5 -18.79 -9.75 -7.22
C ARG A 5 -18.50 -8.25 -7.38
N MET A 6 -17.39 -7.78 -6.80
CA MET A 6 -16.96 -6.38 -6.94
C MET A 6 -16.65 -6.02 -8.40
N VAL A 7 -15.98 -6.91 -9.13
CA VAL A 7 -15.66 -6.71 -10.55
C VAL A 7 -16.93 -6.75 -11.40
N GLU A 8 -17.84 -7.71 -11.16
CA GLU A 8 -19.13 -7.77 -11.84
C GLU A 8 -19.96 -6.50 -11.65
N ASP A 9 -19.97 -5.92 -10.44
CA ASP A 9 -20.69 -4.67 -10.16
C ASP A 9 -20.08 -3.48 -10.92
N ILE A 10 -18.76 -3.40 -11.03
CA ILE A 10 -18.07 -2.36 -11.81
C ILE A 10 -18.45 -2.47 -13.28
N LEU A 11 -18.39 -3.68 -13.85
CA LEU A 11 -18.66 -3.92 -15.27
C LEU A 11 -20.10 -3.58 -15.70
N ARG A 12 -21.05 -3.45 -14.77
CA ARG A 12 -22.43 -3.01 -15.05
C ARG A 12 -22.55 -1.49 -15.31
N HIS A 13 -21.53 -0.70 -15.01
CA HIS A 13 -21.54 0.75 -15.20
C HIS A 13 -21.07 1.17 -16.60
N LYS A 14 -21.25 2.45 -16.96
CA LYS A 14 -20.69 3.03 -18.20
C LYS A 14 -19.16 3.04 -18.14
N THR A 15 -18.50 2.97 -19.29
CA THR A 15 -17.02 2.89 -19.41
C THR A 15 -16.28 3.94 -18.60
N SER A 16 -16.71 5.21 -18.63
CA SER A 16 -16.06 6.27 -17.84
C SER A 16 -16.13 6.03 -16.33
N THR A 17 -17.25 5.49 -15.83
CA THR A 17 -17.41 5.12 -14.42
C THR A 17 -16.56 3.91 -14.07
N GLN A 18 -16.45 2.93 -14.97
CA GLN A 18 -15.54 1.79 -14.78
C GLN A 18 -14.09 2.26 -14.60
N ASP A 19 -13.64 3.19 -15.44
CA ASP A 19 -12.29 3.75 -15.35
C ASP A 19 -12.03 4.44 -14.00
N TYR A 20 -13.01 5.19 -13.48
CA TYR A 20 -12.91 5.80 -12.16
C TYR A 20 -12.85 4.76 -11.04
N CYS A 21 -13.72 3.73 -11.09
CA CYS A 21 -13.70 2.65 -10.11
C CYS A 21 -12.36 1.89 -10.11
N LEU A 22 -11.80 1.61 -11.29
CA LEU A 22 -10.50 0.94 -11.42
C LEU A 22 -9.37 1.81 -10.88
N LYS A 23 -9.39 3.14 -11.11
CA LYS A 23 -8.42 4.07 -10.52
C LYS A 23 -8.50 4.07 -8.99
N VAL A 24 -9.69 4.15 -8.42
CA VAL A 24 -9.90 4.10 -6.96
C VAL A 24 -9.38 2.78 -6.38
N LEU A 25 -9.74 1.65 -6.98
CA LEU A 25 -9.27 0.33 -6.53
C LEU A 25 -7.74 0.20 -6.64
N SER A 26 -7.14 0.74 -7.69
CA SER A 26 -5.69 0.74 -7.88
C SER A 26 -5.00 1.57 -6.80
N SER A 27 -5.52 2.77 -6.49
CA SER A 27 -5.01 3.61 -5.41
C SER A 27 -5.13 2.93 -4.05
N MET A 28 -6.27 2.30 -3.75
CA MET A 28 -6.46 1.54 -2.51
C MET A 28 -5.51 0.34 -2.43
N THR A 29 -5.33 -0.38 -3.54
CA THR A 29 -4.40 -1.52 -3.59
C THR A 29 -2.98 -1.08 -3.32
N ILE A 30 -2.55 0.05 -3.87
CA ILE A 30 -1.22 0.64 -3.59
C ILE A 30 -1.10 1.07 -2.13
N ALA A 31 -2.14 1.71 -1.58
CA ALA A 31 -2.13 2.20 -0.20
C ALA A 31 -2.14 1.08 0.86
N TYR A 32 -2.79 -0.04 0.57
CA TYR A 32 -2.99 -1.13 1.54
C TYR A 32 -2.14 -2.38 1.28
N ARG A 33 -1.47 -2.51 0.12
CA ARG A 33 -0.54 -3.61 -0.08
C ARG A 33 0.71 -3.44 0.78
N PRO A 34 1.32 -4.54 1.24
CA PRO A 34 2.67 -4.48 1.76
C PRO A 34 3.61 -3.91 0.68
N LEU A 35 4.45 -2.96 1.07
CA LEU A 35 5.45 -2.36 0.17
C LEU A 35 6.78 -3.09 0.32
N HIS A 36 7.40 -3.51 -0.78
CA HIS A 36 8.75 -4.05 -0.70
C HIS A 36 9.74 -2.95 -0.30
N LEU A 37 10.78 -3.28 0.46
CA LEU A 37 11.77 -2.30 0.93
C LEU A 37 12.42 -1.51 -0.22
N GLU A 38 12.57 -2.13 -1.39
CA GLU A 38 13.13 -1.50 -2.60
C GLU A 38 12.12 -0.57 -3.33
N GLU A 39 10.83 -0.76 -3.10
CA GLU A 39 9.79 0.08 -3.70
C GLU A 39 9.62 1.39 -2.94
N LEU A 40 9.89 1.39 -1.63
CA LEU A 40 9.66 2.54 -0.77
C LEU A 40 10.34 3.82 -1.28
N PRO A 41 11.64 3.83 -1.62
CA PRO A 41 12.32 5.06 -2.03
C PRO A 41 11.71 5.69 -3.29
N ASN A 42 11.25 4.85 -4.21
CA ASN A 42 10.62 5.29 -5.46
C ASN A 42 9.23 5.90 -5.21
N ILE A 43 8.42 5.24 -4.39
CA ILE A 43 7.04 5.66 -4.10
C ILE A 43 7.00 6.91 -3.22
N SER A 44 7.93 7.05 -2.26
CA SER A 44 7.96 8.18 -1.33
C SER A 44 8.81 9.36 -1.83
N GLY A 45 9.42 9.26 -3.02
CA GLY A 45 10.30 10.31 -3.56
C GLY A 45 11.58 10.51 -2.76
N LEU A 46 12.07 9.49 -2.06
CA LEU A 46 13.33 9.58 -1.32
C LEU A 46 14.51 9.66 -2.29
N PRO A 47 15.61 10.36 -1.93
CA PRO A 47 16.78 10.43 -2.79
C PRO A 47 17.39 9.03 -2.95
N LEU A 48 17.18 8.41 -4.12
CA LEU A 48 17.53 7.02 -4.36
C LEU A 48 18.98 6.72 -3.99
N ARG A 49 19.92 7.62 -4.29
CA ARG A 49 21.36 7.49 -3.98
C ARG A 49 21.68 7.12 -2.52
N TYR A 50 20.84 7.51 -1.56
CA TYR A 50 21.05 7.19 -0.15
C TYR A 50 20.25 5.97 0.33
N PHE A 51 19.21 5.60 -0.41
CA PHE A 51 18.23 4.60 0.00
C PHE A 51 18.13 3.40 -0.96
N GLN A 52 19.13 3.17 -1.83
CA GLN A 52 19.16 1.97 -2.68
C GLN A 52 19.37 0.68 -1.89
N LYS A 53 20.02 0.78 -0.72
CA LYS A 53 20.32 -0.39 0.13
C LYS A 53 19.21 -0.60 1.14
N ARG A 54 18.83 -1.87 1.29
CA ARG A 54 17.85 -2.36 2.25
C ARG A 54 18.08 -1.83 3.66
N GLU A 55 19.33 -1.81 4.12
CA GLU A 55 19.70 -1.40 5.47
C GLU A 55 19.41 0.08 5.74
N ALA A 56 19.60 0.94 4.73
CA ALA A 56 19.32 2.36 4.83
C ALA A 56 17.82 2.62 4.93
N VAL A 57 17.02 1.87 4.18
CA VAL A 57 15.55 1.92 4.24
C VAL A 57 15.05 1.44 5.61
N LEU A 58 15.59 0.33 6.12
CA LEU A 58 15.24 -0.19 7.45
C LEU A 58 15.60 0.77 8.58
N ALA A 59 16.78 1.41 8.49
CA ALA A 59 17.19 2.42 9.46
C ALA A 59 16.20 3.60 9.48
N LEU A 60 15.78 4.08 8.31
CA LEU A 60 14.77 5.13 8.19
C LEU A 60 13.43 4.71 8.83
N ILE A 61 12.93 3.52 8.50
CA ILE A 61 11.64 3.01 9.00
C ILE A 61 11.63 2.87 10.53
N ARG A 62 12.77 2.55 11.14
CA ARG A 62 12.88 2.48 12.61
C ARG A 62 12.56 3.81 13.30
N HIS A 63 12.74 4.95 12.63
CA HIS A 63 12.34 6.25 13.15
C HIS A 63 10.83 6.49 13.10
N CYS A 64 10.08 5.71 12.31
CA CYS A 64 8.62 5.86 12.17
C CYS A 64 7.80 5.26 13.32
N GLN A 65 8.45 4.82 14.42
CA GLN A 65 7.99 4.46 15.79
C GLN A 65 6.54 3.98 16.09
N SER A 66 5.73 3.57 15.11
CA SER A 66 4.44 2.85 15.31
C SER A 66 3.66 2.53 14.03
N PHE A 67 4.04 3.04 12.86
CA PHE A 67 3.21 2.90 11.64
C PHE A 67 3.49 1.63 10.81
N PRO A 68 4.75 1.28 10.49
CA PRO A 68 5.04 0.16 9.59
C PRO A 68 5.67 -1.03 10.34
N VAL A 69 5.14 -2.24 10.14
CA VAL A 69 5.75 -3.50 10.59
C VAL A 69 6.52 -4.13 9.43
N VAL A 70 7.81 -4.36 9.60
CA VAL A 70 8.61 -5.07 8.60
C VAL A 70 8.52 -6.58 8.84
N ARG A 71 8.12 -7.34 7.82
CA ARG A 71 8.13 -8.81 7.81
C ARG A 71 8.90 -9.29 6.59
N GLY A 72 10.07 -9.88 6.81
CA GLY A 72 11.01 -10.18 5.73
C GLY A 72 11.43 -8.90 5.01
N ASP A 73 11.09 -8.79 3.73
CA ASP A 73 11.41 -7.63 2.89
C ASP A 73 10.21 -6.74 2.59
N TYR A 74 9.10 -6.95 3.30
CA TYR A 74 7.87 -6.19 3.13
C TYR A 74 7.55 -5.33 4.34
N ILE A 75 7.17 -4.09 4.06
CA ILE A 75 6.65 -3.10 4.98
C ILE A 75 5.12 -3.23 4.96
N HIS A 76 4.55 -3.61 6.10
CA HIS A 76 3.11 -3.68 6.30
C HIS A 76 2.65 -2.46 7.08
N PHE A 77 1.71 -1.68 6.54
CA PHE A 77 1.03 -0.67 7.35
C PHE A 77 0.14 -1.35 8.39
N VAL A 78 0.29 -0.97 9.66
CA VAL A 78 -0.66 -1.37 10.71
C VAL A 78 -1.88 -0.46 10.58
N HIS A 79 -2.92 -0.95 9.94
CA HIS A 79 -4.17 -0.19 9.85
C HIS A 79 -4.90 -0.22 11.20
N GLN A 80 -5.00 0.94 11.87
CA GLN A 80 -5.71 1.07 13.17
C GLN A 80 -7.25 1.11 13.05
N SER A 81 -7.85 0.83 11.89
CA SER A 81 -9.32 0.74 11.81
C SER A 81 -9.89 -0.63 12.22
N GLY A 82 -9.10 -1.49 12.85
CA GLY A 82 -9.64 -2.65 13.55
C GLY A 82 -10.41 -2.15 14.75
N GLY A 83 -11.74 -2.09 14.63
CA GLY A 83 -12.62 -1.55 15.65
C GLY A 83 -12.22 -2.02 17.05
N SER A 84 -11.98 -1.05 17.92
CA SER A 84 -12.05 -1.27 19.36
C SER A 84 -13.45 -1.79 19.68
N ARG A 85 -13.57 -3.12 19.74
CA ARG A 85 -14.57 -3.84 20.52
C ARG A 85 -13.81 -4.87 21.32
N ARG A 86 -13.27 -4.43 22.45
CA ARG A 86 -13.30 -5.18 23.70
C ARG A 86 -13.67 -4.21 24.80
#